data_AF-A0A7W4QCA2-F1
#
_entry.id   AF-A0A7W4QCA2-F1
#
_cell.length_a   1.000
_cell.length_b   1.000
_cell.length_c   1.000
_cell.angle_alpha   90.00
_cell.angle_beta   90.00
_cell.angle_gamma   90.00
#
_symmetry.space_group_name_H-M   'P 1'
#
loop_
_entity.id
_entity.type
_entity.pdbx_description
1 polymer ?
#
loop_
_entity_poly.entity_id
_entity_poly.type
_entity_poly.pdbx_seq_one_letter_code
_entity_poly.pdbx_strand_id
1 'polypeptide(L)'
;MNLTLRTDAITTALAIAFFMAITLAKGDVLFIGYWYYAAVFLGIFILSALVKAKPLFISGAVLAAGLAFGVYIRANWVPVTTNDLLALGHVFSLPGAAVGLLVFGVVSRFSTRNKPALAFAAGFLGFGIGFLANQAILCSTVLYCGALLGV
;
A
#
# COMPACT_ATOMS: atom_id res chain seq x y z
N MET A 1 26.63 4.56 1.09
CA MET A 1 25.17 4.32 1.09
C MET A 1 24.46 5.66 1.24
N ASN A 2 23.61 6.06 0.29
CA ASN A 2 22.96 7.38 0.28
C ASN A 2 22.04 7.53 1.50
N LEU A 3 22.09 8.65 2.22
CA LEU A 3 21.35 8.87 3.47
C LEU A 3 19.84 8.68 3.29
N THR A 4 19.32 9.06 2.13
CA THR A 4 17.90 8.95 1.75
C THR A 4 17.43 7.50 1.57
N LEU A 5 18.24 6.67 0.91
CA LEU A 5 17.96 5.24 0.75
C LEU A 5 17.89 4.53 2.11
N ARG A 6 18.74 4.96 3.06
CA ARG A 6 18.71 4.45 4.44
C ARG A 6 17.42 4.83 5.14
N THR A 7 16.97 6.09 5.02
CA THR A 7 15.70 6.54 5.61
C THR A 7 14.50 5.80 5.01
N ASP A 8 14.44 5.64 3.69
CA ASP A 8 13.35 4.94 3.00
C ASP A 8 13.30 3.44 3.35
N ALA A 9 14.48 2.82 3.53
CA ALA A 9 14.56 1.44 4.01
C ALA A 9 14.08 1.31 5.46
N ILE A 10 14.45 2.26 6.34
CA ILE A 10 14.00 2.28 7.74
C ILE A 10 12.48 2.48 7.81
N THR A 11 11.90 3.40 7.05
CA THR A 11 10.45 3.64 7.07
C THR A 11 9.68 2.41 6.58
N THR A 12 10.17 1.76 5.52
CA THR A 12 9.61 0.50 5.02
C THR A 12 9.71 -0.61 6.08
N ALA A 13 10.88 -0.78 6.70
CA ALA A 13 11.08 -1.79 7.73
C ALA A 13 10.20 -1.56 8.97
N LEU A 14 10.03 -0.30 9.40
CA LEU A 14 9.14 0.06 10.50
C LEU A 14 7.68 -0.26 10.17
N ALA A 15 7.23 0.02 8.95
CA ALA A 15 5.87 -0.33 8.52
C ALA A 15 5.67 -1.85 8.52
N ILE A 16 6.62 -2.62 7.97
CA ILE A 16 6.59 -4.09 8.02
C ILE A 16 6.50 -4.57 9.47
N ALA A 17 7.39 -4.09 10.35
CA ALA A 17 7.41 -4.48 11.75
C ALA A 17 6.10 -4.15 12.46
N PHE A 18 5.51 -2.98 12.20
CA PHE A 18 4.24 -2.57 12.78
C PHE A 18 3.07 -3.48 12.38
N PHE A 19 2.88 -3.73 11.08
CA PHE A 19 1.80 -4.60 10.60
C PHE A 19 2.02 -6.08 10.95
N MET A 20 3.27 -6.54 10.95
CA MET A 20 3.62 -7.86 11.46
C MET A 20 3.29 -7.98 12.96
N ALA A 21 3.64 -6.99 13.78
CA ALA A 21 3.33 -7.03 15.21
C ALA A 21 1.81 -7.11 15.48
N ILE A 22 1.00 -6.34 14.74
CA ILE A 22 -0.46 -6.39 14.85
C ILE A 22 -0.99 -7.79 14.49
N THR A 23 -0.52 -8.34 13.37
CA THR A 23 -1.02 -9.63 12.85
C THR A 23 -0.51 -10.81 13.66
N LEU A 24 0.69 -10.76 14.23
CA LEU A 24 1.16 -11.79 15.17
C LEU A 24 0.36 -11.76 16.49
N ALA A 25 -0.05 -10.58 16.96
CA ALA A 25 -0.81 -10.46 18.22
C ALA A 25 -2.27 -10.94 18.10
N LYS A 26 -2.87 -10.82 16.90
CA LYS A 26 -4.28 -11.17 16.65
C LYS A 26 -4.48 -12.43 15.82
N GLY A 27 -3.41 -13.01 15.29
CA GLY A 27 -3.49 -13.99 14.23
C GLY A 27 -3.64 -13.32 12.86
N ASP A 28 -3.54 -14.13 11.80
CA ASP A 28 -3.63 -13.62 10.43
C ASP A 28 -5.05 -13.16 10.07
N VAL A 29 -5.29 -11.85 10.22
CA VAL A 29 -6.60 -11.20 10.02
C VAL A 29 -7.08 -11.26 8.56
N LEU A 30 -6.17 -11.35 7.59
CA LEU A 30 -6.51 -11.44 6.17
C LEU A 30 -6.52 -12.88 5.64
N PHE A 31 -6.19 -13.88 6.46
CA PHE A 31 -6.17 -15.30 6.09
C PHE A 31 -5.38 -15.62 4.79
N ILE A 32 -4.32 -14.85 4.52
CA ILE A 32 -3.51 -14.91 3.28
C ILE A 32 -2.04 -15.28 3.55
N GLY A 33 -1.66 -15.30 4.81
CA GLY A 33 -0.33 -15.57 5.34
C GLY A 33 0.43 -14.31 5.75
N TYR A 34 1.22 -14.42 6.83
CA TYR A 34 2.03 -13.31 7.37
C TYR A 34 3.03 -12.71 6.36
N TRP A 35 3.48 -13.50 5.39
CA TRP A 35 4.39 -13.04 4.34
C TRP A 35 3.80 -11.90 3.50
N TYR A 36 2.46 -11.84 3.39
CA TYR A 36 1.76 -10.87 2.55
C TYR A 36 1.97 -9.43 3.02
N TYR A 37 1.88 -9.19 4.33
CA TYR A 37 2.07 -7.86 4.91
C TYR A 37 3.46 -7.32 4.60
N ALA A 38 4.50 -8.17 4.66
CA ALA A 38 5.84 -7.78 4.26
C ALA A 38 5.98 -7.56 2.75
N ALA A 39 5.41 -8.47 1.94
CA ALA A 39 5.51 -8.45 0.48
C ALA A 39 4.97 -7.15 -0.14
N VAL A 40 3.87 -6.60 0.38
CA VAL A 40 3.30 -5.35 -0.13
C VAL A 40 4.26 -4.17 0.08
N PHE A 41 4.80 -4.00 1.28
CA PHE A 41 5.75 -2.91 1.56
C PHE A 41 7.07 -3.08 0.82
N LEU A 42 7.57 -4.33 0.70
CA LEU A 42 8.75 -4.62 -0.12
C LEU A 42 8.49 -4.30 -1.60
N GLY A 43 7.31 -4.64 -2.13
CA GLY A 43 6.90 -4.30 -3.48
C GLY A 43 6.92 -2.79 -3.74
N ILE A 44 6.38 -1.99 -2.81
CA ILE A 44 6.43 -0.52 -2.88
C ILE A 44 7.88 -0.03 -2.93
N PHE A 45 8.73 -0.54 -2.05
CA PHE A 45 10.14 -0.16 -1.99
C PHE A 45 10.87 -0.49 -3.29
N ILE A 46 10.72 -1.72 -3.79
CA ILE A 46 11.36 -2.20 -5.02
C ILE A 46 10.88 -1.39 -6.23
N LEU A 47 9.56 -1.25 -6.43
CA LEU A 47 9.00 -0.52 -7.57
C LEU A 47 9.45 0.95 -7.58
N SER A 48 9.42 1.60 -6.41
CA SER A 48 9.84 3.00 -6.27
C SER A 48 11.34 3.17 -6.49
N ALA A 49 12.16 2.20 -6.05
CA ALA A 49 13.59 2.18 -6.28
C ALA A 49 13.93 1.99 -7.76
N LEU A 50 13.20 1.10 -8.48
CA LEU A 50 13.38 0.86 -9.92
C LEU A 50 13.18 2.12 -10.75
N VAL A 51 12.16 2.93 -10.43
CA VAL A 51 11.91 4.20 -11.11
C VAL A 51 12.81 5.34 -10.62
N LYS A 52 13.67 5.10 -9.64
CA LYS A 52 14.54 6.08 -8.99
C LYS A 52 13.74 7.29 -8.49
N ALA A 53 12.65 7.01 -7.78
CA ALA A 53 11.78 8.04 -7.21
C ALA A 53 12.57 9.00 -6.30
N LYS A 54 12.09 10.24 -6.19
CA LYS A 54 12.70 11.24 -5.31
C LYS A 54 12.63 10.82 -3.84
N PRO A 55 13.55 11.32 -2.99
CA PRO A 55 13.50 11.06 -1.56
C PRO A 55 12.14 11.46 -0.97
N LEU A 56 11.69 10.73 0.05
CA LEU A 56 10.37 10.84 0.70
C LEU A 56 9.17 10.31 -0.10
N PHE A 57 9.32 9.97 -1.38
CA PHE A 57 8.25 9.35 -2.18
C PHE A 57 7.79 8.02 -1.59
N ILE A 58 8.75 7.15 -1.24
CA ILE A 58 8.49 5.83 -0.66
C ILE A 58 7.70 5.97 0.65
N SER A 59 8.06 6.91 1.52
CA SER A 59 7.35 7.14 2.78
C SER A 59 5.87 7.49 2.57
N GLY A 60 5.55 8.30 1.55
CA GLY A 60 4.16 8.61 1.21
C GLY A 60 3.39 7.38 0.72
N ALA A 61 4.01 6.58 -0.15
CA ALA A 61 3.44 5.33 -0.64
C ALA A 61 3.21 4.29 0.48
N VAL A 62 4.18 4.13 1.37
CA VAL A 62 4.10 3.25 2.55
C VAL A 62 2.97 3.69 3.47
N LEU A 63 2.79 5.00 3.69
CA LEU A 63 1.67 5.50 4.49
C LEU A 63 0.31 5.16 3.84
N ALA A 64 0.17 5.41 2.54
CA ALA A 64 -1.07 5.09 1.80
C ALA A 64 -1.39 3.58 1.86
N ALA A 65 -0.38 2.72 1.69
CA ALA A 65 -0.52 1.28 1.83
C ALA A 65 -0.88 0.87 3.26
N GLY A 66 -0.29 1.51 4.26
CA GLY A 66 -0.65 1.28 5.66
C GLY A 66 -2.11 1.65 5.96
N LEU A 67 -2.61 2.76 5.40
CA LEU A 67 -4.03 3.11 5.51
C LEU A 67 -4.92 2.08 4.83
N ALA A 68 -4.56 1.63 3.63
CA ALA A 68 -5.29 0.58 2.92
C ALA A 68 -5.35 -0.71 3.78
N PHE A 69 -4.21 -1.20 4.27
CA PHE A 69 -4.18 -2.34 5.20
C PHE A 69 -5.03 -2.11 6.44
N GLY A 70 -4.97 -0.92 7.04
CA GLY A 70 -5.77 -0.57 8.21
C GLY A 70 -7.27 -0.72 7.97
N VAL A 71 -7.76 -0.33 6.78
CA VAL A 71 -9.16 -0.51 6.39
C VAL A 71 -9.52 -1.99 6.30
N TYR A 72 -8.70 -2.79 5.61
CA TYR A 72 -8.94 -4.23 5.45
C TYR A 72 -8.87 -5.00 6.78
N ILE A 73 -7.86 -4.71 7.59
CA ILE A 73 -7.70 -5.30 8.94
C ILE A 73 -8.89 -4.93 9.83
N ARG A 74 -9.34 -3.67 9.80
CA ARG A 74 -10.51 -3.23 10.56
C ARG A 74 -11.78 -3.95 10.11
N ALA A 75 -12.00 -4.08 8.80
CA ALA A 75 -13.17 -4.72 8.24
C ALA A 75 -13.23 -6.23 8.56
N ASN A 76 -12.07 -6.88 8.71
CA ASN A 76 -11.96 -8.28 9.12
C ASN A 76 -11.67 -8.48 10.62
N TRP A 77 -11.76 -7.44 11.45
CA TRP A 77 -11.41 -7.52 12.87
C TRP A 77 -12.36 -8.43 13.66
N VAL A 78 -13.61 -8.52 13.24
CA VAL A 78 -14.59 -9.51 13.69
C VAL A 78 -15.00 -10.32 12.46
N PRO A 79 -14.36 -11.47 12.21
CA PRO A 79 -14.63 -12.26 11.02
C PRO A 79 -16.09 -12.72 11.02
N VAL A 80 -16.79 -12.42 9.93
CA VAL A 80 -18.10 -12.99 9.60
C VAL A 80 -17.86 -13.87 8.37
N THR A 81 -18.47 -15.05 8.31
CA THR A 81 -18.26 -16.06 7.24
C THR A 81 -18.47 -15.53 5.81
N THR A 82 -19.13 -14.39 5.64
CA THR A 82 -19.31 -13.72 4.35
C THR A 82 -18.09 -12.92 3.88
N ASN A 83 -17.08 -12.71 4.72
CA ASN A 83 -15.93 -11.83 4.46
C ASN A 83 -14.62 -12.59 4.21
N ASP A 84 -14.65 -13.93 4.11
CA ASP A 84 -13.44 -14.75 3.97
C ASP A 84 -12.63 -14.42 2.70
N LEU A 85 -13.25 -13.83 1.68
CA LEU A 85 -12.60 -13.40 0.43
C LEU A 85 -12.23 -11.91 0.40
N LEU A 86 -12.42 -11.16 1.49
CA LEU A 86 -12.16 -9.72 1.52
C LEU A 86 -10.71 -9.40 1.15
N ALA A 87 -9.76 -10.21 1.61
CA ALA A 87 -8.33 -10.03 1.33
C ALA A 87 -8.01 -10.06 -0.17
N LEU A 88 -8.77 -10.78 -0.99
CA LEU A 88 -8.59 -10.79 -2.46
C LEU A 88 -8.85 -9.41 -3.05
N GLY A 89 -9.77 -8.63 -2.47
CA GLY A 89 -9.98 -7.24 -2.87
C GLY A 89 -8.70 -6.41 -2.74
N HIS A 90 -7.94 -6.59 -1.64
CA HIS A 90 -6.68 -5.88 -1.47
C HIS A 90 -5.65 -6.35 -2.50
N VAL A 91 -5.48 -7.66 -2.66
CA VAL A 91 -4.55 -8.27 -3.62
C VAL A 91 -4.81 -7.78 -5.05
N PHE A 92 -6.06 -7.85 -5.50
CA PHE A 92 -6.41 -7.49 -6.86
C PHE A 92 -6.37 -5.97 -7.10
N SER A 93 -6.39 -5.15 -6.05
CA SER A 93 -6.20 -3.70 -6.17
C SER A 93 -4.71 -3.28 -6.26
N LEU A 94 -3.78 -4.13 -5.83
CA LEU A 94 -2.33 -3.84 -5.88
C LEU A 94 -1.78 -3.59 -7.30
N PRO A 95 -2.21 -4.27 -8.38
CA PRO A 95 -1.82 -3.91 -9.74
C PRO A 95 -2.08 -2.44 -10.08
N GLY A 96 -3.26 -1.92 -9.71
CA GLY A 96 -3.57 -0.50 -9.88
C GLY A 96 -2.63 0.40 -9.07
N ALA A 97 -2.36 0.02 -7.82
CA ALA A 97 -1.39 0.74 -6.98
C ALA A 97 0.02 0.73 -7.59
N ALA A 98 0.46 -0.40 -8.16
CA ALA A 98 1.75 -0.53 -8.82
C ALA A 98 1.84 0.39 -10.05
N VAL A 99 0.82 0.43 -10.90
CA VAL A 99 0.75 1.36 -12.03
C VAL A 99 0.82 2.81 -11.54
N GLY A 100 0.03 3.15 -10.51
CA GLY A 100 0.03 4.48 -9.93
C GLY A 100 1.39 4.90 -9.36
N LEU A 101 2.08 4.00 -8.65
CA LEU A 101 3.45 4.22 -8.16
C LEU A 101 4.44 4.45 -9.30
N LEU A 102 4.36 3.65 -10.36
CA LEU A 102 5.26 3.80 -11.50
C LEU A 102 5.05 5.15 -12.19
N VAL A 103 3.80 5.52 -12.49
CA VAL A 103 3.47 6.79 -13.15
C VAL A 103 3.91 7.98 -12.28
N PHE A 104 3.47 8.03 -11.03
CA PHE A 104 3.80 9.15 -10.13
C PHE A 104 5.27 9.15 -9.73
N GLY A 105 5.93 8.00 -9.64
CA GLY A 105 7.36 7.89 -9.37
C GLY A 105 8.20 8.44 -10.52
N VAL A 106 7.82 8.14 -11.76
CA VAL A 106 8.43 8.71 -12.97
C VAL A 106 8.20 10.23 -13.03
N VAL A 107 6.97 10.70 -12.80
CA VAL A 107 6.66 12.15 -12.75
C VAL A 107 7.46 12.84 -11.65
N SER A 108 7.52 12.24 -10.46
CA SER A 108 8.30 12.75 -9.32
C SER A 108 9.77 12.87 -9.67
N ARG A 109 10.35 11.85 -10.32
CA ARG A 109 11.75 11.86 -10.78
C ARG A 109 12.04 13.01 -11.76
N PHE A 110 11.19 13.22 -12.75
CA PHE A 110 11.40 14.24 -13.79
C PHE A 110 11.02 15.66 -13.36
N SER A 111 10.34 15.83 -12.23
CA SER A 111 10.02 17.15 -11.70
C SER A 111 11.30 17.94 -11.41
N THR A 112 11.41 19.16 -11.92
CA THR A 112 12.56 20.05 -11.64
C THR A 112 12.51 20.65 -10.23
N ARG A 113 11.34 20.58 -9.57
CA ARG A 113 11.16 21.09 -8.21
C ARG A 113 11.60 20.03 -7.19
N ASN A 114 12.68 20.30 -6.47
CA ASN A 114 13.13 19.48 -5.34
C ASN A 114 12.36 19.83 -4.05
N LYS A 115 11.04 19.65 -4.08
CA LYS A 115 10.19 19.81 -2.90
C LYS A 115 9.87 18.43 -2.30
N PRO A 116 10.43 18.08 -1.12
CA PRO A 116 10.24 16.76 -0.51
C PRO A 116 8.76 16.46 -0.18
N ALA A 117 8.01 17.48 0.23
CA ALA A 117 6.56 17.37 0.46
C ALA A 117 5.78 16.96 -0.81
N LEU A 118 6.23 17.42 -1.99
CA LEU A 118 5.59 17.07 -3.25
C LEU A 118 5.93 15.64 -3.68
N ALA A 119 7.15 15.16 -3.39
CA ALA A 119 7.52 13.77 -3.60
C ALA A 119 6.71 12.84 -2.68
N PHE A 120 6.56 13.20 -1.40
CA PHE A 120 5.70 12.49 -0.45
C PHE A 120 4.25 12.42 -0.92
N ALA A 121 3.67 13.57 -1.30
CA ALA A 121 2.31 13.64 -1.81
C ALA A 121 2.14 12.81 -3.09
N ALA A 122 3.12 12.84 -4.00
CA ALA A 122 3.10 12.03 -5.21
C ALA A 122 3.13 10.52 -4.90
N GLY A 123 3.91 10.07 -3.91
CA GLY A 123 3.91 8.67 -3.49
C GLY A 123 2.59 8.24 -2.87
N PHE A 124 2.06 9.08 -1.97
CA PHE A 124 0.76 8.84 -1.33
C PHE A 124 -0.39 8.79 -2.35
N LEU A 125 -0.47 9.78 -3.23
CA LEU A 125 -1.50 9.86 -4.27
C LEU A 125 -1.31 8.80 -5.35
N GLY A 126 -0.07 8.51 -5.76
CA GLY A 126 0.22 7.48 -6.75
C GLY A 126 -0.25 6.11 -6.30
N PHE A 127 0.12 5.69 -5.08
CA PHE A 127 -0.39 4.46 -4.51
C PHE A 127 -1.91 4.53 -4.33
N GLY A 128 -2.41 5.56 -3.64
CA GLY A 128 -3.80 5.67 -3.23
C GLY A 128 -4.78 5.72 -4.40
N ILE A 129 -4.54 6.58 -5.39
CA ILE A 129 -5.40 6.71 -6.57
C ILE A 129 -5.36 5.42 -7.39
N GLY A 130 -4.16 4.85 -7.62
CA GLY A 130 -4.02 3.60 -8.35
C GLY A 130 -4.75 2.45 -7.68
N PHE A 131 -4.61 2.32 -6.37
CA PHE A 131 -5.30 1.33 -5.56
C PHE A 131 -6.82 1.52 -5.62
N LEU A 132 -7.31 2.71 -5.32
CA LEU A 132 -8.75 3.00 -5.24
C LEU A 132 -9.46 2.92 -6.59
N ALA A 133 -8.80 3.37 -7.67
CA ALA A 133 -9.37 3.27 -9.01
C ALA A 133 -9.60 1.80 -9.41
N ASN A 134 -8.61 0.95 -9.16
CA ASN A 134 -8.74 -0.47 -9.46
C ASN A 134 -9.73 -1.17 -8.51
N GLN A 135 -9.71 -0.79 -7.22
CA GLN A 135 -10.71 -1.24 -6.26
C GLN A 135 -12.13 -0.92 -6.72
N ALA A 136 -12.39 0.30 -7.21
CA ALA A 136 -13.72 0.70 -7.68
C ALA A 136 -14.18 -0.14 -8.88
N ILE A 137 -13.28 -0.48 -9.79
CA ILE A 137 -13.57 -1.38 -10.92
C ILE A 137 -13.90 -2.78 -10.42
N LEU A 138 -13.10 -3.34 -9.51
CA LEU A 138 -13.34 -4.67 -8.96
C LEU A 138 -14.67 -4.74 -8.20
N CYS A 139 -14.95 -3.74 -7.38
CA CYS A 139 -16.17 -3.66 -6.58
C CYS A 139 -17.44 -3.47 -7.41
N SER A 140 -17.32 -2.96 -8.64
CA SER A 140 -18.45 -2.76 -9.55
C SER A 140 -18.66 -3.92 -10.53
N THR A 141 -17.70 -4.85 -10.63
CA THR A 141 -17.72 -5.91 -11.65
C THR A 141 -17.69 -7.32 -11.08
N VAL A 142 -16.77 -7.61 -10.15
CA VAL A 142 -16.40 -8.99 -9.80
C VAL A 142 -16.41 -9.29 -8.30
N LEU A 143 -16.36 -8.28 -7.43
CA LEU A 143 -16.27 -8.45 -5.98
C LEU A 143 -17.34 -7.60 -5.27
N TYR A 144 -17.98 -8.17 -4.25
CA TYR A 144 -18.82 -7.39 -3.34
C TYR A 144 -17.96 -6.72 -2.27
N CYS A 145 -18.00 -5.40 -2.20
CA CYS A 145 -17.16 -4.60 -1.29
C CYS A 145 -17.93 -3.93 -0.13
N GLY A 146 -19.17 -4.36 0.16
CA GLY A 146 -20.00 -3.73 1.20
C GLY A 146 -19.33 -3.69 2.58
N ALA A 147 -18.60 -4.74 2.95
CA ALA A 147 -17.84 -4.81 4.19
C ALA A 147 -16.77 -3.70 4.33
N LEU A 148 -16.20 -3.19 3.24
CA LEU A 148 -15.29 -2.05 3.28
C LEU A 148 -16.02 -0.71 3.48
N LEU A 149 -17.25 -0.62 2.98
CA LEU A 149 -18.09 0.57 3.04
C LEU A 149 -18.92 0.63 4.33
N GLY A 150 -18.95 -0.45 5.11
CA GLY A 150 -19.79 -0.59 6.29
C GLY A 150 -21.28 -0.76 5.96
N VAL A 151 -21.59 -1.34 4.80
CA VAL A 151 -22.94 -1.55 4.26
C VAL A 151 -23.21 -3.03 4.01
#